data_AF-A0A959PPW5-F1
#
_entry.id   AF-A0A959PPW5-F1
#
_cell.length_a   1.000
_cell.length_b   1.000
_cell.length_c   1.000
_cell.angle_alpha   90.00
_cell.angle_beta   90.00
_cell.angle_gamma   90.00
#
_symmetry.space_group_name_H-M   'P 1'
#
loop_
_entity.id
_entity.type
_entity.pdbx_description
1 polymer ?
#
loop_
_entity_poly.entity_id
_entity_poly.type
_entity_poly.pdbx_seq_one_letter_code
_entity_poly.pdbx_strand_id
1 'polypeptide(L)'
;MAPLVGEVAPQFTLYSDEKKPISLNDCKGQPVLILFFPLAFTGVCTAELCSMRDELGWYENLNTRILAISVDSPQTLAAFKRSQNYNFPLLSDFNKEVIRAYGTIYEEFG
;
A
#
# COMPACT_ATOMS: atom_id res chain seq x y z
N MET A 1 -16.50 2.49 -8.85
CA MET A 1 -16.28 3.95 -8.90
C MET A 1 -15.42 4.29 -7.70
N ALA A 2 -14.41 5.15 -7.85
CA ALA A 2 -13.53 5.53 -6.74
C ALA A 2 -14.34 6.23 -5.62
N PRO A 3 -13.95 6.08 -4.34
CA PRO A 3 -14.63 6.75 -3.24
C PRO A 3 -14.47 8.28 -3.36
N LEU A 4 -15.53 9.01 -3.04
CA LEU A 4 -15.52 10.47 -2.99
C LEU A 4 -14.97 10.98 -1.64
N VAL A 5 -14.51 12.22 -1.62
CA VAL A 5 -14.06 12.87 -0.38
C VAL A 5 -15.22 12.91 0.62
N GLY A 6 -14.98 12.40 1.83
CA GLY A 6 -15.98 12.31 2.90
C GLY A 6 -16.76 11.00 2.93
N GLU A 7 -16.61 10.13 1.93
CA GLU A 7 -17.19 8.79 1.97
C GLU A 7 -16.36 7.84 2.85
N VAL A 8 -17.04 6.80 3.34
CA VAL A 8 -16.36 5.72 4.08
C VAL A 8 -15.43 4.99 3.12
N ALA A 9 -14.14 4.89 3.48
CA ALA A 9 -13.14 4.19 2.71
C ALA A 9 -13.53 2.70 2.50
N PRO A 10 -13.47 2.17 1.26
CA PRO A 10 -13.74 0.77 0.99
C PRO A 10 -12.91 -0.16 1.87
N GLN A 11 -13.58 -1.08 2.55
CA GLN A 11 -12.93 -2.03 3.45
C GLN A 11 -12.18 -3.10 2.67
N PHE A 12 -11.05 -3.53 3.21
CA PHE A 12 -10.25 -4.63 2.66
C PHE A 12 -9.52 -5.38 3.76
N THR A 13 -9.14 -6.61 3.44
CA THR A 13 -8.16 -7.41 4.17
C THR A 13 -7.19 -7.98 3.14
N LEU A 14 -5.92 -7.61 3.23
CA LEU A 14 -4.87 -8.05 2.31
C LEU A 14 -3.74 -8.73 3.07
N TYR A 15 -3.04 -9.63 2.38
CA TYR A 15 -1.82 -10.22 2.92
C TYR A 15 -0.65 -9.28 2.73
N SER A 16 0.11 -9.08 3.81
CA SER A 16 1.36 -8.30 3.80
C SER A 16 2.54 -9.07 3.23
N ASP A 17 3.66 -8.38 3.08
CA ASP A 17 4.99 -8.93 2.79
C ASP A 17 5.42 -10.05 3.78
N GLU A 18 4.88 -10.05 5.00
CA GLU A 18 5.11 -11.12 5.99
C GLU A 18 4.07 -12.25 5.93
N LYS A 19 3.19 -12.26 4.92
CA LYS A 19 2.02 -13.15 4.80
C LYS A 19 1.05 -13.07 5.98
N LYS A 20 1.07 -11.96 6.72
CA LYS A 20 0.08 -11.67 7.76
C LYS A 20 -1.08 -10.89 7.15
N PRO A 21 -2.35 -11.25 7.45
CA PRO A 21 -3.49 -10.46 7.03
C PRO A 21 -3.47 -9.11 7.76
N ILE A 22 -3.73 -8.02 7.03
CA ILE A 22 -3.92 -6.67 7.56
C ILE A 22 -5.24 -6.15 6.99
N SER A 23 -6.13 -5.73 7.88
CA SER A 23 -7.43 -5.15 7.53
C SER A 23 -7.43 -3.65 7.76
N LEU A 24 -8.16 -2.91 6.94
CA LEU A 24 -8.34 -1.47 7.17
C LEU A 24 -8.97 -1.18 8.54
N ASN A 25 -9.87 -2.05 8.98
CA ASN A 25 -10.51 -1.95 10.31
C ASN A 25 -9.51 -2.14 11.48
N ASP A 26 -8.36 -2.78 11.26
CA ASP A 26 -7.30 -2.89 12.29
C ASP A 26 -6.62 -1.54 12.56
N CYS A 27 -6.83 -0.56 11.68
CA CYS A 27 -6.29 0.79 11.79
C CYS A 27 -7.33 1.80 12.32
N LYS A 28 -8.46 1.33 12.85
CA LYS A 28 -9.54 2.20 13.31
C LYS A 28 -9.07 3.11 14.44
N GLY A 29 -9.41 4.40 14.34
CA GLY A 29 -8.99 5.43 15.30
C GLY A 29 -7.62 6.04 15.00
N GLN A 30 -6.96 5.61 13.92
CA GLN A 30 -5.70 6.15 13.43
C GLN A 30 -5.88 6.63 11.98
N PRO A 31 -5.35 7.81 11.58
CA PRO A 31 -5.23 8.16 10.17
C PRO A 31 -4.43 7.11 9.39
N VAL A 32 -4.89 6.78 8.18
CA VAL A 32 -4.23 5.81 7.31
C VAL A 32 -3.94 6.45 5.96
N LEU A 33 -2.69 6.35 5.52
CA LEU A 33 -2.28 6.65 4.16
C LEU A 33 -2.20 5.36 3.36
N ILE A 34 -3.06 5.22 2.35
CA ILE A 34 -3.03 4.09 1.42
C ILE A 34 -2.28 4.54 0.16
N LEU A 35 -1.13 3.92 -0.09
CA LEU A 35 -0.26 4.24 -1.22
C LEU A 35 -0.33 3.12 -2.26
N PHE A 36 -1.01 3.36 -3.38
CA PHE A 36 -1.03 2.41 -4.48
C PHE A 36 0.18 2.60 -5.39
N PHE A 37 0.90 1.52 -5.70
CA PHE A 37 1.99 1.55 -6.68
C PHE A 37 1.84 0.40 -7.70
N PRO A 38 2.11 0.64 -8.99
CA PRO A 38 1.84 -0.34 -10.05
C PRO A 38 2.64 -1.64 -9.97
N LEU A 39 3.94 -1.54 -9.73
CA LEU A 39 4.86 -2.67 -9.87
C LEU A 39 6.15 -2.48 -9.07
N ALA A 40 6.49 -3.48 -8.25
CA ALA A 40 7.74 -3.54 -7.51
C ALA A 40 8.97 -3.53 -8.44
N PHE A 41 10.11 -3.06 -7.92
CA PHE A 41 11.39 -2.99 -8.66
C PHE A 41 11.40 -2.11 -9.91
N THR A 42 10.41 -1.21 -10.06
CA THR A 42 10.44 -0.17 -11.09
C THR A 42 10.99 1.14 -10.54
N GLY A 43 11.69 1.92 -11.38
CA GLY A 43 12.45 3.10 -10.93
C GLY A 43 11.60 4.15 -10.21
N VAL A 44 10.46 4.53 -10.78
CA VAL A 44 9.55 5.54 -10.20
C VAL A 44 8.94 5.05 -8.89
N CYS A 45 8.36 3.84 -8.87
CA CYS A 45 7.78 3.29 -7.64
C CYS A 45 8.82 3.13 -6.53
N THR A 46 10.06 2.77 -6.90
CA THR A 46 11.16 2.68 -5.93
C THR A 46 11.49 4.04 -5.34
N ALA A 47 11.58 5.08 -6.17
CA ALA A 47 11.84 6.44 -5.70
C ALA A 47 10.73 6.93 -4.75
N GLU A 48 9.46 6.76 -5.13
CA GLU A 48 8.31 7.15 -4.31
C GLU A 48 8.31 6.45 -2.94
N LEU A 49 8.44 5.13 -2.91
CA LEU A 49 8.45 4.38 -1.64
C LEU A 49 9.71 4.67 -0.81
N CYS A 50 10.84 4.99 -1.42
CA CYS A 50 12.03 5.46 -0.70
C CYS A 50 11.77 6.80 -0.01
N SER A 51 11.10 7.75 -0.68
CA SER A 51 10.71 9.02 -0.05
C SER A 51 9.82 8.80 1.17
N MET A 52 8.83 7.90 1.07
CA MET A 52 7.96 7.56 2.21
C MET A 52 8.72 6.91 3.36
N ARG A 53 9.73 6.08 3.06
CA ARG A 53 10.60 5.45 4.07
C ARG A 53 11.41 6.50 4.81
N ASP A 54 11.99 7.43 4.08
CA ASP A 54 12.89 8.46 4.60
C ASP A 54 12.11 9.52 5.41
N GLU A 55 10.85 9.76 5.06
CA GLU A 55 9.95 10.69 5.75
C GLU A 55 9.02 10.01 6.78
N LEU A 56 9.20 8.72 7.09
CA LEU A 56 8.27 7.96 7.95
C LEU A 56 8.01 8.66 9.30
N GLY A 57 9.04 9.25 9.91
CA GLY A 57 8.90 9.96 11.19
C GLY A 57 7.92 11.15 11.14
N TRP A 58 7.76 11.79 9.98
CA TRP A 58 6.74 12.84 9.82
C TRP A 58 5.33 12.27 9.90
N TYR A 59 5.07 11.13 9.23
CA TYR A 59 3.79 10.44 9.30
C TYR A 59 3.51 9.89 10.69
N GLU A 60 4.52 9.35 11.38
CA GLU A 60 4.39 8.88 12.77
C GLU A 60 4.02 10.02 13.73
N ASN A 61 4.63 11.20 13.56
CA ASN A 61 4.27 12.40 14.34
C ASN A 61 2.83 12.85 14.11
N LEU A 62 2.26 12.57 12.94
CA LEU A 62 0.84 12.78 12.63
C LEU A 62 -0.05 11.60 13.07
N ASN A 63 0.50 10.65 13.82
CA ASN A 63 -0.15 9.39 14.17
C ASN A 63 -0.71 8.67 12.92
N THR A 64 -0.04 8.75 11.77
CA THR A 64 -0.53 8.21 10.50
C THR A 64 0.17 6.90 10.16
N ARG A 65 -0.61 5.88 9.79
CA ARG A 65 -0.08 4.59 9.34
C ARG A 65 -0.03 4.52 7.82
N ILE A 66 1.11 4.13 7.27
CA ILE A 66 1.28 3.91 5.82
C ILE A 66 0.98 2.44 5.48
N LEU A 67 0.12 2.23 4.48
CA LEU A 67 -0.14 0.93 3.86
C LEU A 67 0.12 1.05 2.36
N ALA A 68 1.24 0.51 1.88
CA ALA A 68 1.52 0.51 0.44
C ALA A 68 0.94 -0.75 -0.22
N ILE A 69 0.22 -0.61 -1.33
CA ILE A 69 -0.53 -1.69 -1.98
C ILE A 69 -0.09 -1.82 -3.45
N SER A 70 0.20 -3.05 -3.88
CA SER A 70 0.46 -3.41 -5.27
C SER A 70 -0.23 -4.74 -5.62
N VAL A 71 -0.33 -5.04 -6.92
CA VAL A 71 -0.79 -6.34 -7.45
C VAL A 71 0.27 -7.43 -7.38
N ASP A 72 1.49 -7.08 -6.97
CA ASP A 72 2.59 -8.03 -6.77
C ASP A 72 2.28 -9.06 -5.68
N SER A 73 2.83 -10.27 -5.82
CA SER A 73 2.69 -11.33 -4.80
C SER A 73 3.34 -10.94 -3.47
N PRO A 74 2.89 -11.49 -2.32
CA PRO A 74 3.52 -11.24 -1.02
C PRO A 74 5.02 -11.52 -1.01
N GLN A 75 5.47 -12.53 -1.75
CA GLN A 75 6.87 -12.92 -1.87
C GLN A 75 7.69 -11.87 -2.62
N THR A 76 7.15 -11.34 -3.73
CA THR A 76 7.78 -10.23 -4.48
C THR A 76 7.90 -9.00 -3.60
N LEU A 77 6.84 -8.67 -2.87
CA LEU A 77 6.82 -7.53 -1.95
C LEU A 77 7.83 -7.69 -0.81
N ALA A 78 7.95 -8.88 -0.23
CA ALA A 78 8.96 -9.17 0.79
C ALA A 78 10.39 -8.96 0.27
N ALA A 79 10.68 -9.45 -0.94
CA ALA A 79 11.97 -9.24 -1.58
C ALA A 79 12.23 -7.75 -1.84
N PHE A 80 11.23 -7.02 -2.32
CA PHE A 80 11.33 -5.60 -2.62
C PHE A 80 11.60 -4.77 -1.36
N LYS A 81 10.79 -5.00 -0.31
CA LYS A 81 10.98 -4.39 1.01
C LYS A 81 12.36 -4.64 1.58
N ARG A 82 12.86 -5.87 1.50
CA ARG A 82 14.22 -6.21 1.96
C ARG A 82 15.29 -5.48 1.15
N SER A 83 15.13 -5.38 -0.16
CA SER A 83 16.11 -4.73 -1.04
C SER A 83 16.24 -3.22 -0.78
N GLN A 84 15.14 -2.57 -0.40
CA GLN A 84 15.07 -1.12 -0.21
C GLN A 84 14.96 -0.71 1.27
N ASN A 85 15.01 -1.67 2.20
CA ASN A 85 14.85 -1.46 3.64
C ASN A 85 13.60 -0.65 4.01
N TYR A 86 12.44 -0.94 3.40
CA TYR A 86 11.21 -0.24 3.79
C TYR A 86 10.77 -0.63 5.22
N ASN A 87 10.36 0.38 5.96
CA ASN A 87 9.99 0.34 7.39
C ASN A 87 8.47 0.34 7.60
N PHE A 88 7.69 0.16 6.54
CA PHE A 88 6.22 0.06 6.55
C PHE A 88 5.75 -1.23 5.82
N PRO A 89 4.51 -1.70 6.04
CA PRO A 89 3.99 -2.90 5.38
C PRO A 89 3.71 -2.66 3.89
N LEU A 90 4.04 -3.66 3.08
CA LEU A 90 3.58 -3.75 1.68
C LEU A 90 2.48 -4.81 1.61
N LEU A 91 1.33 -4.48 1.04
CA LEU A 91 0.17 -5.36 0.92
C LEU A 91 -0.03 -5.80 -0.53
N SER A 92 -0.31 -7.09 -0.70
CA SER A 92 -0.55 -7.73 -1.99
C SER A 92 -2.04 -7.75 -2.29
N ASP A 93 -2.48 -6.91 -3.22
CA ASP A 93 -3.77 -6.99 -3.90
C ASP A 93 -3.66 -7.82 -5.20
N PHE A 94 -3.18 -9.05 -5.07
CA PHE A 94 -2.90 -9.94 -6.20
C PHE A 94 -4.12 -10.15 -7.12
N ASN A 95 -5.32 -10.12 -6.54
CA ASN A 95 -6.58 -10.30 -7.27
C ASN A 95 -7.18 -8.99 -7.80
N LYS A 96 -6.52 -7.84 -7.56
CA LYS A 96 -6.92 -6.52 -8.05
C LYS A 96 -8.30 -6.06 -7.55
N GLU A 97 -8.74 -6.54 -6.39
CA GLU A 97 -10.07 -6.21 -5.87
C GLU A 97 -10.06 -4.83 -5.20
N VAL A 98 -9.02 -4.55 -4.42
CA VAL A 98 -8.89 -3.30 -3.67
C VAL A 98 -8.56 -2.14 -4.60
N ILE A 99 -7.61 -2.29 -5.52
CA ILE A 99 -7.30 -1.22 -6.48
C ILE A 99 -8.51 -0.89 -7.37
N ARG A 100 -9.37 -1.86 -7.68
CA ARG A 100 -10.63 -1.63 -8.40
C ARG A 100 -11.63 -0.87 -7.52
N ALA A 101 -11.78 -1.25 -6.26
CA ALA A 101 -12.65 -0.57 -5.31
C ALA A 101 -12.25 0.89 -5.07
N TYR A 102 -10.95 1.19 -5.09
CA TYR A 102 -10.41 2.54 -4.98
C TYR A 102 -10.26 3.27 -6.32
N GLY A 103 -10.55 2.61 -7.46
CA GLY A 103 -10.44 3.21 -8.79
C GLY A 103 -9.02 3.56 -9.22
N THR A 104 -8.02 2.85 -8.70
CA THR A 104 -6.58 3.07 -8.96
C THR A 104 -5.98 2.00 -9.88
N ILE A 105 -6.83 1.20 -10.53
CA ILE A 105 -6.38 0.14 -11.43
C ILE A 105 -5.83 0.69 -12.75
N TYR A 106 -4.68 0.15 -13.15
CA TYR A 106 -4.22 0.17 -14.54
C TYR A 106 -4.85 -1.00 -15.28
N GLU A 107 -5.80 -0.72 -16.18
CA GLU A 107 -6.48 -1.75 -17.00
C GLU A 107 -5.57 -2.30 -18.10
N GLU A 108 -4.68 -1.46 -18.63
CA GLU A 108 -3.72 -1.81 -19.68
C GLU A 108 -2.31 -1.43 -19.23
N PHE A 109 -1.35 -2.30 -19.55
CA PHE A 109 0.08 -1.99 -19.44
C PHE A 109 0.55 -1.47 -20.80
N GLY A 110 1.33 -0.38 -20.80
CA GLY A 110 1.82 0.26 -22.02
C GLY A 110 2.80 -0.59 -22.80
#